data_AF-A0AAU3V5X9-F1
#
_entry.id   AF-A0AAU3V5X9-F1
#
_cell.length_a   1.000
_cell.length_b   1.000
_cell.length_c   1.000
_cell.angle_alpha   90.00
_cell.angle_beta   90.00
_cell.angle_gamma   90.00
#
_symmetry.space_group_name_H-M   'P 1'
#
loop_
_entity.id
_entity.type
_entity.pdbx_description
1 polymer ?
#
loop_
_entity_poly.entity_id
_entity_poly.type
_entity_poly.pdbx_seq_one_letter_code
_entity_poly.pdbx_strand_id
1 'polypeptide(L)'
;MTDDRKALQASWNQTRDHLDAARAHLTRLPDIDLSATLEFLEHNELALAFDCLVDLGHDLDLPLSFWQHLDRAAREMRLYSDALHVPHLTAADFCRRHLAAASEQE
;
A
#
# COMPACT_ATOMS: atom_id res chain seq x y z
N MET A 1 6.43 18.47 -22.16
CA MET A 1 5.90 19.18 -20.98
C MET A 1 4.46 18.82 -20.63
N THR A 2 3.55 18.59 -21.59
CA THR A 2 2.19 18.09 -21.29
C THR A 2 2.14 16.58 -21.08
N ASP A 3 3.02 15.82 -21.74
CA ASP A 3 3.06 14.35 -21.66
C ASP A 3 3.58 13.86 -20.31
N ASP A 4 4.56 14.55 -19.72
CA ASP A 4 5.11 14.22 -18.40
C ASP A 4 4.04 14.33 -17.29
N ARG A 5 3.19 15.36 -17.36
CA ARG A 5 2.08 15.55 -16.41
C ARG A 5 1.02 14.46 -16.54
N LYS A 6 0.69 14.06 -17.78
CA LYS A 6 -0.28 12.98 -18.03
C LYS A 6 0.26 11.63 -17.53
N ALA A 7 1.54 11.36 -17.76
CA ALA A 7 2.20 10.15 -17.26
C ALA A 7 2.21 10.11 -15.73
N LEU A 8 2.53 11.24 -15.08
CA LEU A 8 2.50 11.35 -13.62
C LEU A 8 1.08 11.12 -13.06
N GLN A 9 0.07 11.75 -13.66
CA GLN A 9 -1.32 11.57 -13.23
C GLN A 9 -1.78 10.12 -13.41
N ALA A 10 -1.39 9.46 -14.50
CA ALA A 10 -1.71 8.05 -14.72
C ALA A 10 -1.08 7.15 -13.65
N SER A 11 0.18 7.40 -13.27
CA SER A 11 0.86 6.68 -12.18
C SER A 11 0.17 6.89 -10.82
N TRP A 12 -0.27 8.11 -10.52
CA TRP A 12 -1.06 8.38 -9.30
C TRP A 12 -2.40 7.64 -9.29
N ASN A 13 -3.13 7.66 -10.42
CA ASN A 13 -4.39 6.93 -10.52
C ASN A 13 -4.18 5.42 -10.34
N GLN A 14 -3.16 4.85 -10.98
CA GLN A 14 -2.85 3.43 -10.85
C GLN A 14 -2.45 3.06 -9.41
N THR A 15 -1.66 3.91 -8.75
CA THR A 15 -1.31 3.73 -7.33
C THR A 15 -2.57 3.74 -6.47
N ARG A 16 -3.47 4.71 -6.69
CA ARG A 16 -4.75 4.81 -5.97
C ARG A 16 -5.61 3.56 -6.17
N ASP A 17 -5.70 3.04 -7.38
CA ASP A 17 -6.47 1.83 -7.69
C ASP A 17 -5.93 0.61 -6.93
N HIS A 18 -4.61 0.49 -6.79
CA HIS A 18 -3.99 -0.56 -5.97
C HIS A 18 -4.32 -0.40 -4.48
N LEU A 19 -4.26 0.82 -3.94
CA LEU A 19 -4.62 1.09 -2.55
C LEU A 19 -6.10 0.85 -2.27
N ASP A 20 -6.99 1.21 -3.20
CA ASP A 20 -8.42 0.97 -3.06
C ASP A 20 -8.76 -0.54 -3.09
N ALA A 21 -8.10 -1.29 -3.98
CA ALA A 21 -8.24 -2.73 -4.03
C ALA A 21 -7.79 -3.40 -2.72
N ALA A 22 -6.64 -2.98 -2.15
CA ALA A 22 -6.20 -3.44 -0.84
C ALA A 22 -7.24 -3.09 0.26
N ARG A 23 -7.70 -1.84 0.31
CA ARG A 23 -8.72 -1.36 1.24
C ARG A 23 -10.02 -2.19 1.18
N ALA A 24 -10.42 -2.65 -0.01
CA ALA A 24 -11.63 -3.46 -0.19
C ALA A 24 -11.58 -4.83 0.53
N HIS A 25 -10.39 -5.33 0.91
CA HIS A 25 -10.29 -6.51 1.78
C HIS A 25 -10.66 -6.20 3.23
N LEU A 26 -10.34 -5.00 3.70
CA LEU A 26 -10.60 -4.54 5.06
C LEU A 26 -12.07 -4.17 5.30
N THR A 27 -12.78 -3.68 4.28
CA THR A 27 -14.20 -3.31 4.39
C THR A 27 -15.12 -4.48 4.74
N ARG A 28 -14.64 -5.73 4.57
CA ARG A 28 -15.35 -6.95 4.90
C ARG A 28 -15.17 -7.38 6.36
N LEU A 29 -14.24 -6.75 7.07
CA LEU A 29 -13.94 -7.06 8.46
C LEU A 29 -14.79 -6.18 9.39
N PRO A 30 -15.35 -6.73 10.48
CA PRO A 30 -16.02 -5.93 11.48
C PRO A 30 -15.01 -5.10 12.28
N ASP A 31 -15.43 -3.92 12.74
CA ASP A 31 -14.69 -3.08 13.70
C ASP A 31 -13.32 -2.56 13.23
N ILE A 32 -13.12 -2.42 11.91
CA ILE A 32 -11.94 -1.75 11.35
C ILE A 32 -12.28 -0.30 11.03
N ASP A 33 -11.54 0.65 11.63
CA ASP A 33 -11.64 2.05 11.27
C ASP A 33 -10.80 2.35 10.02
N LEU A 34 -11.48 2.72 8.93
CA LEU A 34 -10.86 3.09 7.67
C LEU A 34 -10.87 4.60 7.42
N SER A 35 -11.34 5.40 8.38
CA SER A 35 -11.57 6.84 8.21
C SER A 35 -10.31 7.59 7.79
N ALA A 36 -9.18 7.34 8.46
CA ALA A 36 -7.90 7.95 8.13
C ALA A 36 -7.40 7.55 6.73
N THR A 37 -7.52 6.27 6.36
CA THR A 37 -7.13 5.80 5.02
C THR A 37 -7.97 6.46 3.94
N LEU A 38 -9.27 6.62 4.17
CA LEU A 38 -10.18 7.29 3.23
C LEU A 38 -9.83 8.76 3.04
N GLU A 39 -9.58 9.49 4.12
CA GLU A 39 -9.16 10.89 4.08
C GLU A 39 -7.88 11.08 3.25
N PHE A 40 -6.85 10.26 3.50
CA PHE A 40 -5.61 10.33 2.73
C PHE A 40 -5.81 10.02 1.24
N LEU A 41 -6.66 9.04 0.91
CA LEU A 41 -7.00 8.76 -0.49
C LEU A 41 -7.74 9.94 -1.14
N GLU A 42 -8.66 10.60 -0.44
CA GLU A 42 -9.36 11.78 -0.94
C GLU A 42 -8.40 12.94 -1.24
N HIS A 43 -7.38 13.12 -0.41
CA HIS A 43 -6.36 14.17 -0.56
C HIS A 43 -5.16 13.78 -1.44
N ASN A 44 -5.17 12.59 -2.04
CA ASN A 44 -4.07 12.06 -2.86
C ASN A 44 -2.74 11.92 -2.08
N GLU A 45 -2.84 11.71 -0.77
CA GLU A 45 -1.73 11.44 0.16
C GLU A 45 -1.42 9.93 0.15
N LEU A 46 -1.04 9.42 -1.03
CA LEU A 46 -0.96 7.98 -1.32
C LEU A 46 0.04 7.22 -0.43
N ALA A 47 1.13 7.87 -0.01
CA ALA A 47 2.10 7.28 0.90
C ALA A 47 1.53 7.10 2.31
N LEU A 48 0.78 8.08 2.82
CA LEU A 48 0.11 7.97 4.13
C LEU A 48 -0.99 6.93 4.11
N ALA A 49 -1.78 6.88 3.03
CA ALA A 49 -2.77 5.82 2.83
C ALA A 49 -2.12 4.42 2.80
N PHE A 50 -0.96 4.29 2.14
CA PHE A 50 -0.19 3.05 2.11
C PHE A 50 0.29 2.65 3.51
N ASP A 51 0.89 3.57 4.27
CA ASP A 51 1.39 3.31 5.62
C ASP A 51 0.26 2.84 6.53
N CYS A 52 -0.90 3.51 6.51
CA CYS A 52 -2.07 3.07 7.28
C CYS A 52 -2.56 1.66 6.91
N LEU A 53 -2.59 1.32 5.61
CA LEU A 53 -3.00 -0.01 5.17
C LEU A 53 -2.00 -1.09 5.59
N VAL A 54 -0.70 -0.82 5.56
CA VAL A 54 0.32 -1.75 6.06
C VAL A 54 0.17 -1.97 7.55
N ASP A 55 -0.03 -0.90 8.34
CA ASP A 55 -0.22 -0.98 9.79
C ASP A 55 -1.47 -1.79 10.14
N LEU A 56 -2.61 -1.50 9.49
CA LEU A 56 -3.84 -2.27 9.67
C LEU A 56 -3.66 -3.74 9.26
N GLY A 57 -2.97 -4.01 8.15
CA GLY A 57 -2.74 -5.37 7.70
C GLY A 57 -1.81 -6.18 8.59
N HIS A 58 -0.86 -5.52 9.27
CA HIS A 58 0.09 -6.18 10.16
C HIS A 58 -0.61 -6.96 11.28
N ASP A 59 -1.70 -6.40 11.81
CA ASP A 59 -2.44 -6.97 12.93
C ASP A 59 -3.50 -8.01 12.50
N LEU A 60 -3.81 -8.13 11.19
CA LEU A 60 -5.06 -8.74 10.71
C LEU A 60 -4.93 -10.01 9.86
N ASP A 61 -3.75 -10.64 9.79
CA ASP A 61 -3.51 -11.89 9.02
C ASP A 61 -4.19 -11.90 7.64
N LEU A 62 -3.97 -10.82 6.88
CA LEU A 62 -4.66 -10.57 5.63
C LEU A 62 -4.17 -11.48 4.49
N PRO A 63 -5.05 -11.82 3.53
CA PRO A 63 -4.72 -12.74 2.45
C PRO A 63 -3.61 -12.21 1.54
N LEU A 64 -2.92 -13.11 0.82
CA LEU A 64 -1.83 -12.74 -0.09
C LEU A 64 -2.22 -11.63 -1.08
N SER A 65 -3.45 -11.67 -1.60
CA SER A 65 -3.97 -10.66 -2.54
C SER A 65 -3.92 -9.24 -1.98
N PHE A 66 -4.17 -9.04 -0.68
CA PHE A 66 -4.03 -7.74 -0.04
C PHE A 66 -2.59 -7.23 -0.13
N TRP A 67 -1.62 -8.07 0.27
CA TRP A 67 -0.20 -7.72 0.25
C TRP A 67 0.34 -7.52 -1.17
N GLN A 68 -0.19 -8.22 -2.16
CA GLN A 68 0.15 -8.02 -3.57
C GLN A 68 -0.32 -6.65 -4.09
N HIS A 69 -1.50 -6.20 -3.68
CA HIS A 69 -1.97 -4.85 -4.02
C HIS A 69 -1.07 -3.78 -3.42
N LEU A 70 -0.66 -3.94 -2.16
CA LEU A 70 0.29 -3.03 -1.52
C LEU A 70 1.68 -3.06 -2.17
N ASP A 71 2.25 -4.22 -2.50
CA ASP A 71 3.55 -4.29 -3.20
C ASP A 71 3.51 -3.56 -4.55
N ARG A 72 2.41 -3.68 -5.31
CA ARG A 72 2.24 -2.93 -6.56
C ARG A 72 2.18 -1.42 -6.32
N ALA A 73 1.43 -0.96 -5.33
CA ALA A 73 1.39 0.46 -4.96
C ALA A 73 2.78 0.98 -4.55
N ALA A 74 3.52 0.22 -3.74
CA ALA A 74 4.87 0.57 -3.30
C ALA A 74 5.86 0.65 -4.47
N ARG A 75 5.73 -0.21 -5.50
CA ARG A 75 6.55 -0.15 -6.72
C ARG A 75 6.25 1.08 -7.56
N GLU A 76 4.98 1.41 -7.77
CA GLU A 76 4.57 2.62 -8.50
C GLU A 76 5.13 3.89 -7.83
N MET A 77 5.05 3.94 -6.50
CA MET A 77 5.61 5.04 -5.69
C MET A 77 7.13 4.96 -5.47
N ARG A 78 7.78 3.88 -5.91
CA ARG A 78 9.22 3.62 -5.72
C ARG A 78 9.67 3.70 -4.26
N LEU A 79 8.84 3.20 -3.34
CA LEU A 79 9.13 3.24 -1.89
C LEU A 79 10.26 2.29 -1.48
N TYR A 80 10.55 1.29 -2.31
CA TYR A 80 11.66 0.38 -2.08
C TYR A 80 13.00 1.09 -2.32
N SER A 81 13.67 1.45 -1.23
CA SER A 81 15.02 1.98 -1.28
C SER A 81 16.05 0.86 -1.51
N ASP A 82 17.04 1.14 -2.35
CA ASP A 82 18.31 0.38 -2.44
C ASP A 82 19.29 0.72 -1.29
N ALA A 83 18.94 1.71 -0.47
CA ALA A 83 19.81 2.23 0.57
C ALA A 83 19.92 1.24 1.75
N LEU A 84 21.08 0.58 1.83
CA LEU A 84 21.57 -0.31 2.90
C LEU A 84 21.63 0.32 4.32
N HIS A 85 21.01 1.49 4.56
CA HIS A 85 21.14 2.23 5.81
C HIS A 85 19.88 2.99 6.19
N VAL A 86 18.78 2.25 6.34
CA VAL A 86 17.64 2.70 7.17
C VAL A 86 17.65 1.86 8.45
N PRO A 87 17.94 2.47 9.62
CA PRO A 87 17.99 1.72 10.89
C PRO A 87 16.62 1.19 11.34
N HIS A 88 15.53 1.68 10.73
CA HIS A 88 14.16 1.26 11.00
C HIS A 88 13.53 0.72 9.72
N LEU A 89 12.70 -0.32 9.86
CA LEU A 89 11.94 -0.89 8.76
C LEU A 89 10.88 0.10 8.30
N THR A 90 10.82 0.35 7.00
CA THR A 90 9.75 1.14 6.40
C THR A 90 8.48 0.29 6.28
N ALA A 91 7.32 0.93 6.11
CA ALA A 91 6.08 0.22 5.78
C ALA A 91 6.23 -0.65 4.52
N ALA A 92 7.03 -0.19 3.55
CA ALA A 92 7.33 -0.98 2.35
C ALA A 92 8.11 -2.27 2.69
N ASP A 93 9.08 -2.20 3.61
CA ASP A 93 9.80 -3.39 4.08
C ASP A 93 8.87 -4.36 4.82
N PHE A 94 7.94 -3.85 5.63
CA PHE A 94 6.91 -4.67 6.28
C PHE A 94 6.00 -5.35 5.26
N CYS A 95 5.51 -4.60 4.27
CA CYS A 95 4.70 -5.16 3.19
C CYS A 95 5.42 -6.31 2.47
N ARG A 96 6.72 -6.19 2.19
CA ARG A 96 7.50 -7.27 1.56
C ARG A 96 7.59 -8.51 2.44
N ARG A 97 7.79 -8.34 3.74
CA ARG A 97 7.87 -9.47 4.69
C ARG A 97 6.56 -10.23 4.76
N HIS A 98 5.45 -9.50 4.88
CA HIS A 98 4.12 -10.10 4.90
C HIS A 98 3.74 -10.73 3.57
N LEU A 99 4.10 -10.12 2.44
CA LEU A 99 3.93 -10.73 1.13
C LEU A 99 4.66 -12.08 1.03
N ALA A 100 5.92 -12.13 1.48
CA ALA A 100 6.70 -13.36 1.49
C ALA A 100 6.07 -14.41 2.41
N ALA A 101 5.71 -14.04 3.64
CA ALA A 101 5.09 -14.95 4.60
C ALA A 101 3.74 -15.50 4.09
N ALA A 102 2.86 -14.65 3.56
CA ALA A 102 1.57 -15.06 3.01
C ALA A 102 1.73 -15.94 1.76
N SER A 103 2.78 -15.75 0.95
CA SER A 103 3.03 -16.57 -0.24
C SER A 103 3.47 -18.00 0.11
N GLU A 104 4.06 -18.21 1.29
CA GLU A 104 4.49 -19.54 1.76
C GLU A 104 3.33 -20.37 2.34
N GLN A 105 2.18 -19.74 2.58
CA GLN A 105 1.00 -20.35 3.21
C GLN A 105 -0.09 -20.81 2.21
N GLU A 106 0.05 -20.47 0.92
CA GLU A 106 -0.81 -20.96 -0.18
C GLU A 106 -0.30 -22.27 -0.80
#